data_AF-A0A094IHU3-F1
#
_entry.id   AF-A0A094IHU3-F1
#
_cell.length_a   1.000
_cell.length_b   1.000
_cell.length_c   1.000
_cell.angle_alpha   90.00
_cell.angle_beta   90.00
_cell.angle_gamma   90.00
#
_symmetry.space_group_name_H-M   'P 1'
#
loop_
_entity.id
_entity.type
_entity.pdbx_description
1 polymer ?
#
loop_
_entity_poly.entity_id
_entity_poly.type
_entity_poly.pdbx_seq_one_letter_code
_entity_poly.pdbx_strand_id
1 'polypeptide(L)'
;MFEPGVRPSRNGPDLARWASNSGMDFIGTPGAPTQRFGHVLDLTFSNIPFAHSLIRPDMHSGSDHETQVTTIPRRGAVPLEQFRHRIPEAELPKFSGL
;
A
#
# COMPACT_ATOMS: atom_id res chain seq x y z
N MET A 1 6.85 -9.46 15.70
CA MET A 1 6.37 -8.27 15.00
C MET A 1 7.58 -7.45 14.59
N PHE A 2 7.64 -6.97 13.34
CA PHE A 2 8.65 -5.99 12.92
C PHE A 2 8.12 -4.60 13.25
N GLU A 3 8.86 -3.83 14.01
CA GLU A 3 8.58 -2.44 14.31
C GLU A 3 9.90 -1.66 14.20
N PRO A 4 9.97 -0.59 13.40
CA PRO A 4 11.18 0.21 13.29
C PRO A 4 11.60 0.78 14.65
N GLY A 5 12.81 0.44 15.12
CA GLY A 5 13.36 0.92 16.39
C GLY A 5 13.11 0.00 17.61
N VAL A 6 12.37 -1.09 17.46
CA VAL A 6 12.13 -2.08 18.52
C VAL A 6 12.85 -3.39 18.18
N ARG A 7 13.38 -4.09 19.20
CA ARG A 7 13.99 -5.42 18.98
C ARG A 7 12.93 -6.36 18.40
N PRO A 8 13.08 -6.83 17.17
CA PRO A 8 12.06 -7.63 16.53
C PRO A 8 11.90 -8.97 17.24
N SER A 9 10.67 -9.31 17.63
CA SER A 9 10.29 -10.66 18.08
C SER A 9 9.67 -11.43 16.91
N ARG A 10 9.79 -12.76 16.85
CA ARG A 10 9.19 -13.60 15.77
C ARG A 10 9.71 -13.24 14.37
N ASN A 11 8.87 -13.31 13.33
CA ASN A 11 9.23 -13.13 11.91
C ASN A 11 9.71 -11.71 11.51
N GLY A 12 9.86 -10.79 12.46
CA GLY A 12 10.27 -9.42 12.15
C GLY A 12 11.66 -9.28 11.52
N PRO A 13 12.70 -10.04 11.95
CA PRO A 13 14.00 -10.05 11.29
C PRO A 13 13.93 -10.55 9.86
N ASP A 14 13.07 -11.54 9.56
CA ASP A 14 12.92 -12.07 8.20
C ASP A 14 12.30 -11.03 7.26
N LEU A 15 11.31 -10.27 7.74
CA LEU A 15 10.74 -9.15 6.98
C LEU A 15 11.77 -8.04 6.74
N ALA A 16 12.54 -7.67 7.78
CA ALA A 16 13.62 -6.69 7.66
C ALA A 16 14.68 -7.14 6.63
N ARG A 17 15.05 -8.42 6.67
CA ARG A 17 15.99 -9.02 5.72
C ARG A 17 15.43 -9.03 4.30
N TRP A 18 14.15 -9.39 4.12
CA TRP A 18 13.49 -9.32 2.81
C TRP A 18 13.50 -7.90 2.23
N ALA A 19 13.14 -6.90 3.05
CA ALA A 19 13.08 -5.50 2.62
C ALA A 19 14.46 -5.02 2.16
N SER A 20 15.49 -5.28 2.97
CA SER A 20 16.89 -4.95 2.63
C SER A 20 17.36 -5.66 1.37
N ASN A 21 17.09 -6.96 1.22
CA ASN A 21 17.52 -7.73 0.04
C ASN A 21 16.79 -7.31 -1.24
N SER A 22 15.58 -6.78 -1.11
CA SER A 22 14.74 -6.36 -2.24
C SER A 22 14.93 -4.88 -2.60
N GLY A 23 15.77 -4.15 -1.88
CA GLY A 23 15.95 -2.70 -2.04
C GLY A 23 14.66 -1.91 -1.77
N MET A 24 13.87 -2.37 -0.80
CA MET A 24 12.57 -1.80 -0.44
C MET A 24 12.71 -1.01 0.85
N ASP A 25 12.44 0.29 0.80
CA ASP A 25 12.44 1.15 1.97
C ASP A 25 11.06 1.14 2.63
N PHE A 26 11.02 1.20 3.96
CA PHE A 26 9.78 1.46 4.68
C PHE A 26 9.37 2.91 4.43
N ILE A 27 8.18 3.11 3.87
CA ILE A 27 7.69 4.44 3.47
C ILE A 27 6.52 4.93 4.32
N GLY A 28 6.13 4.19 5.37
CA GLY A 28 5.16 4.62 6.35
C GLY A 28 5.75 5.58 7.39
N THR A 29 4.92 6.03 8.34
CA THR A 29 5.39 6.76 9.53
C THR A 29 5.77 5.79 10.64
N PRO A 30 7.04 5.73 11.10
CA PRO A 30 7.43 4.84 12.19
C PRO A 30 6.60 5.05 13.45
N GLY A 31 6.06 3.97 14.01
CA GLY A 31 5.26 3.99 15.23
C GLY A 31 3.83 4.52 15.07
N ALA A 32 3.42 4.97 13.88
CA ALA A 32 2.04 5.39 13.64
C ALA A 32 1.10 4.16 13.72
N PRO A 33 0.07 4.17 14.59
CA PRO A 33 -0.88 3.08 14.68
C PRO A 33 -1.56 2.83 13.35
N THR A 34 -1.63 1.56 12.96
CA THR A 34 -2.38 1.12 11.76
C THR A 34 -3.65 0.37 12.13
N GLN A 35 -3.89 0.16 13.42
CA GLN A 35 -5.17 -0.31 13.93
C GLN A 35 -5.58 0.42 15.21
N ARG A 36 -6.88 0.32 15.51
CA ARG A 36 -7.58 0.97 16.63
C ARG A 36 -6.99 0.72 18.02
N PHE A 37 -6.25 -0.37 18.22
CA PHE A 37 -5.61 -0.69 19.50
C PHE A 37 -4.16 -0.18 19.62
N GLY A 38 -3.71 0.67 18.71
CA GLY A 38 -2.37 1.26 18.79
C GLY A 38 -1.25 0.40 18.20
N HIS A 39 -1.57 -0.72 17.54
CA HIS A 39 -0.55 -1.59 16.94
C HIS A 39 -0.18 -1.12 15.53
N VAL A 40 1.06 -1.41 15.13
CA VAL A 40 1.63 -1.12 13.81
C VAL A 40 1.77 -2.44 13.06
N LEU A 41 0.70 -2.87 12.40
CA LEU A 41 0.62 -4.18 11.74
C LEU A 41 0.78 -4.07 10.22
N ASP A 42 0.29 -2.98 9.65
CA ASP A 42 0.19 -2.79 8.22
C ASP A 42 1.37 -1.95 7.74
N LEU A 43 2.31 -2.58 7.05
CA LEU A 43 3.57 -1.96 6.68
C LEU A 43 3.62 -1.72 5.18
N THR A 44 3.92 -0.47 4.77
CA THR A 44 4.08 -0.11 3.36
C THR A 44 5.56 0.06 3.04
N PHE A 45 6.01 -0.62 1.98
CA PHE A 45 7.38 -0.53 1.47
C PHE A 45 7.39 -0.12 -0.01
N SER A 46 8.42 0.61 -0.43
CA SER A 46 8.63 0.99 -1.84
C SER A 46 10.10 1.22 -2.14
N ASN A 47 10.47 1.03 -3.40
CA ASN A 47 11.78 1.40 -3.95
C ASN A 47 11.71 2.68 -4.81
N ILE A 48 10.55 3.38 -4.80
CA ILE A 48 10.37 4.63 -5.54
C ILE A 48 10.82 5.81 -4.65
N PRO A 49 11.81 6.61 -5.08
CA PRO A 49 12.26 7.77 -4.31
C PRO A 49 11.12 8.73 -3.98
N PHE A 50 11.06 9.21 -2.73
CA PHE A 50 10.05 10.12 -2.20
C PHE A 50 8.60 9.56 -2.14
N ALA A 51 8.39 8.27 -2.43
CA ALA A 51 7.14 7.63 -2.08
C ALA A 51 6.97 7.64 -0.56
N HIS A 52 5.75 7.92 -0.10
CA HIS A 52 5.42 7.94 1.32
C HIS A 52 3.98 7.47 1.53
N SER A 53 3.72 6.88 2.69
CA SER A 53 2.40 6.43 3.13
C SER A 53 2.08 7.05 4.47
N LEU A 54 0.86 7.58 4.61
CA LEU A 54 0.38 8.24 5.81
C LEU A 54 -0.96 7.64 6.24
N ILE A 55 -1.19 7.64 7.55
CA ILE A 55 -2.50 7.31 8.11
C ILE A 55 -3.42 8.52 7.91
N ARG A 56 -4.65 8.27 7.43
CA ARG A 56 -5.68 9.28 7.20
C ARG A 56 -6.92 8.97 8.04
N PRO A 57 -6.99 9.48 9.29
CA PRO A 57 -8.12 9.24 10.19
C PRO A 57 -9.46 9.79 9.65
N ASP A 58 -9.38 10.83 8.82
CA ASP A 58 -10.54 11.42 8.14
C ASP A 58 -11.08 10.55 6.99
N MET A 59 -10.37 9.49 6.63
CA MET A 59 -10.80 8.48 5.65
C MET A 59 -11.14 7.15 6.33
N HIS A 60 -11.75 7.19 7.53
CA HIS A 60 -12.08 5.99 8.30
C HIS A 60 -12.96 5.01 7.49
N SER A 61 -12.53 3.75 7.40
CA SER A 61 -13.15 2.72 6.54
C SER A 61 -14.31 1.97 7.21
N GLY A 62 -14.45 2.09 8.53
CA GLY A 62 -15.38 1.29 9.34
C GLY A 62 -14.77 -0.02 9.85
N SER A 63 -13.54 -0.34 9.42
CA SER A 63 -12.70 -1.40 9.98
C SER A 63 -12.07 -0.95 11.31
N ASP A 64 -11.53 -1.90 12.07
CA ASP A 64 -10.58 -1.66 13.15
C ASP A 64 -9.17 -1.31 12.65
N HIS A 65 -8.89 -1.45 11.35
CA HIS A 65 -7.68 -0.94 10.70
C HIS A 65 -7.87 0.51 10.23
N GLU A 66 -6.78 1.28 10.35
CA GLU A 66 -6.68 2.65 9.90
C GLU A 66 -6.41 2.74 8.39
N THR A 67 -7.01 3.72 7.73
CA THR A 67 -6.77 3.95 6.31
C THR A 67 -5.38 4.50 6.05
N GLN A 68 -4.58 3.78 5.24
CA GLN A 68 -3.31 4.26 4.72
C GLN A 68 -3.48 4.86 3.32
N VAL A 69 -2.93 6.04 3.11
CA VAL A 69 -2.87 6.70 1.81
C VAL A 69 -1.42 6.83 1.38
N THR A 70 -1.09 6.19 0.25
CA THR A 70 0.24 6.21 -0.34
C THR A 70 0.32 7.21 -1.48
N THR A 71 1.25 8.15 -1.38
CA THR A 71 1.64 9.04 -2.48
C THR A 71 2.86 8.44 -3.17
N ILE A 72 2.73 8.17 -4.47
CA ILE A 72 3.86 7.77 -5.32
C ILE A 72 4.19 8.95 -6.24
N PRO A 73 5.39 9.56 -6.10
CA PRO A 73 5.81 10.63 -6.98
C PRO A 73 6.05 10.05 -8.38
N ARG A 74 5.35 10.60 -9.37
CA ARG A 74 5.46 10.18 -10.77
C ARG A 74 6.35 11.17 -11.53
N ARG A 75 7.00 10.72 -12.61
CA ARG A 75 7.47 11.61 -13.68
C ARG A 75 6.26 12.21 -14.40
N GLY A 76 5.73 13.32 -13.89
CA GLY A 76 4.63 14.08 -14.51
C GLY A 76 3.34 13.29 -14.75
N ALA A 77 2.31 13.99 -15.20
CA ALA A 77 1.14 13.34 -15.76
C ALA A 77 1.54 12.71 -17.10
N VAL A 78 1.70 11.39 -17.14
CA VAL A 78 1.61 10.68 -18.42
C VAL A 78 0.12 10.74 -18.78
N PRO A 79 -0.27 11.27 -19.94
CA PRO A 79 -1.64 11.15 -20.41
C PRO A 79 -2.02 9.67 -20.32
N LEU A 80 -3.05 9.36 -19.53
CA LEU A 80 -3.65 8.04 -19.61
C LEU A 80 -4.25 7.97 -21.01
N GLU A 81 -3.76 7.07 -21.86
CA GLU A 81 -4.49 6.72 -23.07
C GLU A 81 -5.82 6.12 -22.62
N GLN A 82 -6.85 6.96 -22.66
CA GLN A 82 -8.18 6.57 -22.23
C GLN A 82 -8.80 5.74 -23.34
N PHE A 83 -8.57 4.43 -23.31
CA PHE A 83 -9.28 3.51 -24.20
C PHE A 83 -10.74 3.44 -23.75
N ARG A 84 -11.62 4.17 -24.45
CA ARG A 84 -13.07 3.95 -24.33
C ARG A 84 -13.42 2.64 -25.04
N HIS A 85 -13.28 1.52 -24.34
CA HIS A 85 -13.89 0.28 -24.79
C HIS A 85 -15.40 0.38 -24.56
N ARG A 86 -16.15 0.56 -25.66
CA ARG A 86 -17.61 0.41 -25.66
C ARG A 86 -17.90 -0.98 -26.20
N ILE A 87 -18.39 -1.88 -25.35
CA ILE A 87 -18.88 -3.19 -25.78
C ILE A 87 -20.35 -2.99 -26.17
N PRO A 88 -20.72 -3.18 -27.45
CA PRO A 88 -22.13 -3.20 -27.83
C PRO A 88 -22.84 -4.34 -27.11
N GLU A 89 -24.12 -4.16 -26.79
CA GLU A 89 -24.91 -5.16 -26.05
C GLU A 89 -24.91 -6.54 -26.74
N ALA A 90 -24.88 -6.55 -28.08
CA ALA A 90 -24.75 -7.76 -28.89
C ALA A 90 -23.44 -8.54 -28.68
N GLU A 91 -22.40 -7.92 -28.13
CA GLU A 91 -21.10 -8.55 -27.86
C GLU A 91 -20.92 -9.00 -26.40
N LEU A 92 -21.83 -8.65 -25.50
CA LEU A 92 -21.80 -9.08 -24.10
C LEU A 92 -21.74 -10.61 -23.90
N PRO A 93 -22.39 -11.46 -24.73
CA PRO A 93 -22.28 -12.91 -24.59
C PRO A 93 -20.85 -13.45 -24.76
N LYS A 94 -19.95 -12.70 -25.39
CA LYS A 94 -18.53 -13.09 -25.52
C LYS A 94 -17.77 -13.04 -24.19
N PHE A 95 -18.34 -12.39 -23.18
CA PHE A 95 -17.73 -12.17 -21.86
C PHE A 95 -18.42 -12.98 -20.74
N SER A 96 -19.45 -13.77 -21.04
CA SER A 96 -20.27 -14.45 -20.03
C SER A 96 -19.61 -15.68 -19.37
N GLY A 97 -18.33 -15.93 -19.64
CA GLY A 97 -17.57 -17.06 -19.11
C GLY A 97 -16.14 -16.72 -18.69
N LEU A 98 -15.85 -15.43 -18.51
CA LEU A 98 -14.64 -14.95 -17.81
C LEU A 98 -14.86 -14.92 -16.31
#